data_AF-A0A952E9Y3-F1
#
_entry.id   AF-A0A952E9Y3-F1
#
_cell.length_a   1.000
_cell.length_b   1.000
_cell.length_c   1.000
_cell.angle_alpha   90.00
_cell.angle_beta   90.00
_cell.angle_gamma   90.00
#
_symmetry.space_group_name_H-M   'P 1'
#
loop_
_entity.id
_entity.type
_entity.pdbx_description
1 polymer ?
#
loop_
_entity_poly.entity_id
_entity_poly.type
_entity_poly.pdbx_seq_one_letter_code
_entity_poly.pdbx_strand_id
1 'polypeptide(L)'
;MNVLKKIWEWIEYNRWTVILPVIGLIIWFTAIGCTPETVSPLNPDRMVSAYELQTEFELWEKQQEQTQITFAAAGHDLQRQEEANEAIKQLIIKAASGGVADLPGLLQLLLTGGALGSIA
;
A
#
# COMPACT_ATOMS: atom_id res chain seq x y z
N MET A 1 49.08 13.75 -49.29
CA MET A 1 48.07 14.76 -48.89
C MET A 1 46.66 14.52 -49.46
N ASN A 2 46.40 13.44 -50.21
CA ASN A 2 45.13 13.25 -50.94
C ASN A 2 44.16 12.19 -50.35
N VAL A 3 44.60 11.37 -49.39
CA VAL A 3 43.76 10.28 -48.87
C VAL A 3 42.73 10.82 -47.87
N LEU A 4 43.17 11.65 -46.93
CA LEU A 4 42.29 12.28 -45.93
C LEU A 4 41.19 13.15 -46.57
N LYS A 5 41.51 13.94 -47.60
CA LYS A 5 40.52 14.74 -48.34
C LYS A 5 39.48 13.86 -49.03
N LYS A 6 39.92 12.79 -49.68
CA LYS A 6 39.04 11.86 -50.41
C LYS A 6 38.12 11.09 -49.47
N ILE A 7 38.63 10.72 -48.28
CA ILE A 7 37.82 10.12 -47.21
C ILE A 7 36.77 11.14 -46.71
N TRP A 8 37.17 12.40 -46.52
CA TRP A 8 36.25 13.45 -46.06
C TRP A 8 35.12 13.71 -47.06
N GLU A 9 35.45 13.89 -48.35
CA GLU A 9 34.47 14.06 -49.42
C GLU A 9 33.53 12.84 -49.54
N TRP A 10 34.05 11.63 -49.34
CA TRP A 10 33.24 10.42 -49.35
C TRP A 10 32.29 10.34 -48.15
N ILE A 11 32.76 10.71 -46.95
CA ILE A 11 31.94 10.80 -45.74
C ILE A 11 30.85 11.86 -45.91
N GLU A 12 31.18 13.00 -46.51
CA GLU A 12 30.24 14.10 -46.72
C GLU A 12 29.17 13.74 -47.77
N TYR A 13 29.55 13.04 -48.83
CA TYR A 13 28.63 12.49 -49.83
C TYR A 13 27.69 11.43 -49.22
N ASN A 14 28.22 10.57 -48.34
CA ASN A 14 27.47 9.51 -47.67
C ASN A 14 27.07 9.88 -46.24
N ARG A 15 26.89 11.17 -45.95
CA ARG A 15 26.71 11.67 -44.59
C ARG A 15 25.63 10.92 -43.83
N TRP A 16 24.52 10.61 -44.48
CA TRP A 16 23.40 9.89 -43.86
C TRP A 16 23.74 8.44 -43.54
N THR A 17 24.50 7.76 -44.41
CA THR A 17 24.93 6.37 -44.23
C THR A 17 25.91 6.22 -43.06
N VAL A 18 26.66 7.27 -42.72
CA VAL A 18 27.59 7.28 -41.58
C VAL A 18 26.92 7.83 -40.31
N ILE A 19 26.14 8.90 -40.42
CA ILE A 19 25.52 9.57 -39.28
C ILE A 19 24.38 8.74 -38.69
N LEU A 20 23.54 8.10 -39.52
CA LEU A 20 22.41 7.29 -39.04
C LEU A 20 22.81 6.13 -38.13
N PRO A 21 23.81 5.28 -38.46
CA PRO A 21 24.22 4.21 -37.56
C PRO A 21 24.87 4.74 -36.27
N VAL A 22 25.57 5.88 -36.34
CA VAL A 22 26.13 6.53 -35.14
C VAL A 22 25.03 7.04 -34.22
N ILE A 23 24.02 7.74 -34.76
CA ILE A 23 22.86 8.19 -33.99
C ILE A 23 22.07 6.98 -33.45
N GLY A 24 21.89 5.95 -34.26
CA GLY A 24 21.23 4.71 -33.86
C GLY A 24 21.93 4.01 -32.70
N LEU A 25 23.27 3.96 -32.72
CA LEU A 25 24.07 3.44 -31.61
C LEU A 25 23.90 4.27 -30.33
N ILE A 26 23.92 5.60 -30.44
CA ILE A 26 23.72 6.49 -29.29
C ILE A 26 22.34 6.24 -28.67
N ILE A 27 21.28 6.19 -29.49
CA ILE A 27 19.92 5.90 -29.04
C ILE A 27 19.86 4.53 -28.36
N TRP A 28 20.50 3.52 -28.94
CA TRP A 28 20.54 2.16 -28.38
C TRP A 28 21.22 2.11 -27.01
N PHE A 29 22.36 2.79 -26.85
CA PHE A 29 23.04 2.89 -25.54
C PHE A 29 22.17 3.63 -24.51
N THR A 30 21.50 4.72 -24.91
CA THR A 30 20.61 5.44 -24.00
C THR A 30 19.36 4.63 -23.63
N ALA A 31 18.85 3.80 -24.54
CA ALA A 31 17.70 2.95 -24.28
C ALA A 31 18.02 1.81 -23.30
N ILE A 32 19.22 1.22 -23.40
CA ILE A 32 19.67 0.19 -22.45
C ILE A 32 19.92 0.78 -21.06
N GLY A 33 20.40 2.02 -20.99
CA GLY A 33 20.57 2.75 -19.73
C GLY A 33 19.27 3.27 -19.11
N CYS A 34 18.14 3.20 -19.84
CA CYS A 34 16.85 3.63 -19.34
C CYS A 34 16.22 2.50 -18.53
N THR A 35 16.56 2.42 -17.24
CA THR A 35 15.80 1.59 -16.31
C THR A 35 14.41 2.21 -16.14
N PRO A 36 13.32 1.46 -16.34
CA PRO A 36 11.98 2.01 -16.16
C PRO A 36 11.79 2.37 -14.67
N GLU A 37 11.69 3.66 -14.41
CA GLU A 37 11.28 4.20 -13.12
C GLU A 37 9.76 4.19 -13.06
N THR A 38 9.19 3.62 -12.00
CA THR A 38 7.75 3.58 -11.75
C THR A 38 7.45 4.14 -10.38
N VAL A 39 6.22 4.56 -10.16
CA VAL A 39 5.78 5.08 -8.85
C VAL A 39 5.78 3.96 -7.81
N SER A 40 6.29 4.27 -6.61
CA SER A 40 6.30 3.35 -5.46
C SER A 40 4.87 3.07 -4.95
N PRO A 41 4.53 1.80 -4.64
CA PRO A 41 3.26 1.44 -4.01
C PRO A 41 3.15 1.87 -2.53
N LEU A 42 4.28 2.21 -1.89
CA LEU A 42 4.35 2.65 -0.50
C LEU A 42 4.35 4.18 -0.37
N ASN A 43 4.98 4.87 -1.32
CA ASN A 43 5.07 6.33 -1.32
C ASN A 43 4.83 6.91 -2.72
N PRO A 44 3.67 7.54 -2.98
CA PRO A 44 3.31 8.03 -4.32
C PRO A 44 4.22 9.15 -4.83
N ASP A 45 5.00 9.80 -3.96
CA ASP A 45 5.92 10.89 -4.34
C ASP A 45 7.30 10.37 -4.78
N ARG A 46 7.55 9.06 -4.68
CA ARG A 46 8.85 8.45 -5.02
C ARG A 46 8.74 7.58 -6.26
N MET A 47 9.66 7.80 -7.20
CA MET A 47 9.91 6.87 -8.30
C MET A 47 10.99 5.86 -7.89
N VAL A 48 10.78 4.60 -8.23
CA VAL A 48 11.64 3.46 -7.88
C VAL A 48 11.98 2.66 -9.12
N SER A 49 13.18 2.08 -9.09
CA SER A 49 13.62 1.16 -10.14
C SER A 49 12.85 -0.17 -10.05
N ALA A 50 12.85 -0.96 -11.13
CA ALA A 50 12.20 -2.27 -11.15
C ALA A 50 12.69 -3.22 -10.04
N TYR A 51 13.96 -3.12 -9.62
CA TYR A 51 14.50 -3.93 -8.53
C TYR A 51 13.95 -3.50 -7.17
N GLU A 52 13.93 -2.20 -6.91
CA GLU A 52 13.37 -1.64 -5.67
C GLU A 52 11.85 -1.87 -5.58
N LEU A 53 11.15 -1.80 -6.72
CA LEU A 53 9.72 -2.03 -6.82
C LEU A 53 9.32 -3.42 -6.29
N GLN A 54 10.11 -4.46 -6.58
CA GLN A 54 9.80 -5.80 -6.11
C GLN A 54 9.81 -5.88 -4.59
N THR A 55 10.84 -5.32 -3.95
CA THR A 55 10.95 -5.29 -2.49
C THR A 55 9.84 -4.45 -1.85
N GLU A 56 9.52 -3.30 -2.44
CA GLU A 56 8.45 -2.45 -1.92
C GLU A 56 7.06 -3.07 -2.10
N PHE A 57 6.84 -3.81 -3.18
CA PHE A 57 5.60 -4.55 -3.40
C PHE A 57 5.39 -5.66 -2.37
N GLU A 58 6.43 -6.46 -2.09
CA GLU A 58 6.38 -7.49 -1.03
C GLU A 58 6.10 -6.89 0.35
N LEU A 59 6.68 -5.72 0.65
CA LEU A 59 6.43 -5.02 1.90
C LEU A 59 4.98 -4.51 1.99
N TRP A 60 4.46 -3.94 0.91
CA TRP A 60 3.07 -3.48 0.82
C TRP A 60 2.09 -4.65 1.01
N GLU A 61 2.35 -5.81 0.39
CA GLU A 61 1.50 -6.99 0.52
C GLU A 61 1.38 -7.45 1.98
N LYS A 62 2.51 -7.51 2.70
CA LYS A 62 2.51 -7.87 4.13
C LYS A 62 1.76 -6.86 5.01
N GLN A 63 1.82 -5.57 4.69
CA GLN A 63 1.05 -4.56 5.40
C GLN A 63 -0.46 -4.74 5.19
N GLN A 64 -0.89 -5.10 3.96
CA GLN A 64 -2.29 -5.40 3.68
C GLN A 64 -2.76 -6.64 4.44
N GLU A 65 -1.94 -7.69 4.51
CA GLU A 65 -2.26 -8.90 5.28
C GLU A 65 -2.45 -8.58 6.78
N GLN A 66 -1.54 -7.81 7.39
CA GLN A 66 -1.67 -7.38 8.79
C GLN A 66 -2.92 -6.52 9.02
N THR A 67 -3.22 -5.64 8.08
CA THR A 67 -4.41 -4.79 8.13
C THR A 67 -5.69 -5.65 8.08
N GLN A 68 -5.75 -6.66 7.21
CA GLN A 68 -6.88 -7.60 7.17
C GLN A 68 -7.05 -8.38 8.47
N ILE A 69 -5.96 -8.86 9.08
CA ILE A 69 -6.00 -9.55 10.38
C ILE A 69 -6.57 -8.62 11.46
N THR A 70 -6.14 -7.35 11.46
CA THR A 70 -6.59 -6.36 12.43
C THR A 70 -8.07 -6.00 12.22
N PHE A 71 -8.52 -5.87 10.98
CA PHE A 71 -9.94 -5.68 10.66
C PHE A 71 -10.79 -6.89 11.05
N ALA A 72 -10.29 -8.12 10.85
CA ALA A 72 -10.98 -9.33 11.28
C ALA A 72 -11.12 -9.39 12.81
N ALA A 73 -10.07 -9.02 13.55
CA ALA A 73 -10.12 -8.92 15.01
C ALA A 73 -11.10 -7.83 15.47
N ALA A 74 -11.06 -6.65 14.84
CA ALA A 74 -11.99 -5.55 15.12
C ALA A 74 -13.44 -5.94 14.81
N GLY A 75 -13.70 -6.73 13.76
CA GLY A 75 -15.02 -7.25 13.45
C GLY A 75 -15.57 -8.16 14.55
N HIS A 76 -14.74 -9.03 15.12
CA HIS A 76 -15.12 -9.85 16.27
C HIS A 76 -15.40 -9.01 17.53
N ASP A 77 -14.64 -7.96 17.78
CA ASP A 77 -14.88 -7.07 18.92
C ASP A 77 -16.13 -6.20 18.74
N LEU A 78 -16.46 -5.81 17.50
CA LEU A 78 -17.73 -5.13 17.20
C LEU A 78 -18.93 -6.04 17.43
N GLN A 79 -18.85 -7.32 17.06
CA GLN A 79 -19.90 -8.31 17.35
C GLN A 79 -20.10 -8.49 18.86
N ARG A 80 -19.01 -8.61 19.63
CA ARG A 80 -19.11 -8.68 21.10
C ARG A 80 -19.72 -7.42 21.71
N GLN A 81 -19.39 -6.25 21.18
CA GLN A 81 -20.00 -4.99 21.61
C GLN A 81 -21.49 -4.94 21.28
N GLU A 82 -21.90 -5.43 20.11
CA GLU A 82 -23.31 -5.51 19.71
C GLU A 82 -24.11 -6.44 20.64
N GLU A 83 -23.60 -7.63 20.94
CA GLU A 83 -24.20 -8.57 21.89
C GLU A 83 -24.31 -7.98 23.31
N ALA A 84 -23.25 -7.32 23.78
CA ALA A 84 -23.26 -6.64 25.07
C ALA A 84 -24.28 -5.48 25.11
N ASN A 85 -24.42 -4.75 24.01
CA ASN A 85 -25.34 -3.62 23.89
C ASN A 85 -26.80 -4.09 23.82
N GLU A 86 -27.10 -5.20 23.15
CA GLU A 86 -28.42 -5.83 23.19
C GLU A 86 -28.77 -6.33 24.60
N ALA A 87 -27.82 -6.95 25.30
CA ALA A 87 -28.01 -7.38 26.68
C ALA A 87 -28.32 -6.20 27.62
N ILE A 88 -27.62 -5.07 27.44
CA ILE A 88 -27.89 -3.83 28.18
C ILE A 88 -29.27 -3.27 27.87
N LYS A 89 -29.68 -3.23 26.58
CA LYS A 89 -31.04 -2.79 26.19
C LYS A 89 -32.13 -3.65 26.83
N GLN A 90 -31.96 -4.98 26.80
CA GLN A 90 -32.88 -5.92 27.44
C GLN A 90 -32.97 -5.70 28.97
N LEU A 91 -31.84 -5.40 29.62
CA LEU A 91 -31.80 -5.09 31.05
C LEU A 91 -32.47 -3.74 31.37
N ILE A 92 -32.25 -2.70 30.56
CA ILE A 92 -32.94 -1.41 30.70
C ILE A 92 -34.44 -1.59 30.55
N ILE A 93 -34.89 -2.38 29.57
CA ILE A 93 -36.32 -2.69 29.36
C ILE A 93 -36.88 -3.47 30.56
N LYS A 94 -36.17 -4.48 31.07
CA LYS A 94 -36.59 -5.25 32.26
C LYS A 94 -36.64 -4.42 33.55
N ALA A 95 -35.67 -3.51 33.73
CA ALA A 95 -35.65 -2.59 34.85
C ALA A 95 -36.79 -1.54 34.74
N ALA A 96 -37.04 -1.02 33.54
CA ALA A 96 -38.14 -0.10 33.27
C ALA A 96 -39.51 -0.76 33.38
N SER A 97 -39.62 -2.07 33.08
CA SER A 97 -40.86 -2.84 33.22
C SER A 97 -41.17 -3.28 34.67
N GLY A 98 -40.40 -2.79 35.66
CA GLY A 98 -40.63 -3.08 37.08
C GLY A 98 -40.24 -4.50 37.52
N GLY A 99 -39.52 -5.25 36.68
CA GLY A 99 -38.93 -6.54 37.07
C GLY A 99 -37.72 -6.30 37.96
N VAL A 100 -37.55 -7.10 39.01
CA VAL A 100 -36.35 -7.07 39.87
C VAL A 100 -35.14 -7.31 38.97
N ALA A 101 -34.44 -6.23 38.60
CA ALA A 101 -33.25 -6.32 37.77
C ALA A 101 -32.19 -7.06 38.60
N ASP A 102 -31.65 -8.13 38.03
CA ASP A 102 -30.69 -9.02 38.68
C ASP A 102 -29.42 -8.22 39.01
N LEU A 103 -29.35 -7.69 40.23
CA LEU A 103 -28.27 -6.86 40.76
C LEU A 103 -26.85 -7.43 40.48
N PRO A 104 -26.63 -8.76 40.57
CA PRO A 104 -25.33 -9.36 40.25
C PRO A 104 -24.95 -9.17 38.78
N GLY A 105 -25.89 -9.34 37.85
CA GLY A 105 -25.66 -9.14 36.41
C GLY A 105 -25.40 -7.67 36.05
N LEU A 106 -26.05 -6.75 36.75
CA LEU A 106 -25.86 -5.30 36.60
C LEU A 106 -24.48 -4.84 37.08
N LEU A 107 -24.00 -5.39 38.21
CA LEU A 107 -22.64 -5.16 38.72
C LEU A 107 -21.58 -5.75 37.78
N GLN A 108 -21.81 -6.95 37.25
CA GLN A 108 -20.89 -7.59 36.34
C GLN A 108 -20.75 -6.78 35.05
N LEU A 109 -21.85 -6.30 34.47
CA LEU A 109 -21.84 -5.44 33.28
C LEU A 109 -21.27 -4.04 33.52
N LEU A 110 -21.48 -3.44 34.70
CA LEU A 110 -20.88 -2.14 35.05
C LEU A 110 -19.36 -2.28 35.22
N LEU A 111 -18.89 -3.36 35.84
CA LEU A 111 -17.46 -3.62 36.04
C LEU A 111 -16.76 -4.02 34.73
N THR A 112 -17.38 -4.86 33.90
CA THR A 112 -16.79 -5.25 32.60
C THR A 112 -16.93 -4.16 31.55
N GLY A 113 -18.06 -3.45 31.48
CA GLY A 113 -18.27 -2.31 30.60
C GLY A 113 -17.45 -1.08 30.99
N GLY A 114 -17.24 -0.84 32.29
CA GLY A 114 -16.35 0.20 32.80
C GLY A 114 -14.87 -0.10 32.51
N ALA A 115 -14.46 -1.38 32.58
CA ALA A 115 -13.11 -1.79 32.21
C ALA A 115 -12.83 -1.57 30.72
N LEU A 116 -13.78 -1.91 29.82
CA LEU A 116 -13.65 -1.67 28.38
C LEU A 116 -13.54 -0.18 28.02
N GLY A 117 -14.16 0.72 28.81
CA GLY A 117 -14.04 2.17 28.62
C GLY A 117 -12.75 2.79 29.16
N SER A 118 -12.01 2.09 30.02
CA SER A 118 -10.76 2.59 30.64
C SER A 118 -9.47 2.15 29.93
N ILE A 119 -9.57 1.28 28.93
CA ILE A 119 -8.44 0.79 28.12
C ILE A 119 -8.44 1.45 26.71
N ALA A 120 -9.25 2.50 26.52
CA ALA A 120 -9.28 3.37 25.33
C ALA A 120 -8.58 4.70 25.62
#